data_AF-A0A4Q5Y2H1-F1
#
_entry.id   AF-A0A4Q5Y2H1-F1
#
_cell.length_a   1.000
_cell.length_b   1.000
_cell.length_c   1.000
_cell.angle_alpha   90.00
_cell.angle_beta   90.00
_cell.angle_gamma   90.00
#
_symmetry.space_group_name_H-M   'P 1'
#
loop_
_entity.id
_entity.type
_entity.pdbx_description
1 polymer ?
#
loop_
_entity_poly.entity_id
_entity_poly.type
_entity_poly.pdbx_seq_one_letter_code
_entity_poly.pdbx_strand_id
1 'polypeptide(L)'
;MSANQPGQDQDLYSYDSFGGSKKQSDFSFLWWCAGAHQSLLKKYPSEHSKYSGLGGVVLATFVLAAISSGYAIYSIFGSIGWTIFFGITWGLIIFNLDRFLVSTMRKYGVSRRKQLWMTVPRMVLALLIGLTISRPLELKIFEKEIDVKVVENIHHKMQLNDSLIAAENASLLATTSAERASLVQRKLAVEDTLHQLSQAYVREADGTGGSMSRGIENLTRLKMNVYNDARLRYQPELLSLADRIAKQDSLLASARAGVEQKRKEYEQSAIANVGFLERNKALSDLSSEESSVFWASL
;
A
#
# COMPACT_ATOMS: atom_id res chain seq x y z
N MET A 1 -29.53 105.31 33.47
CA MET A 1 -28.43 104.34 33.31
C MET A 1 -29.03 103.17 32.55
N SER A 2 -29.16 103.32 31.23
CA SER A 2 -28.23 102.77 30.22
C SER A 2 -28.28 101.24 30.15
N ALA A 3 -28.44 100.55 29.03
CA ALA A 3 -29.01 100.75 27.69
C ALA A 3 -28.74 99.43 26.93
N ASN A 4 -29.58 99.11 25.92
CA ASN A 4 -29.34 98.19 24.79
C ASN A 4 -29.35 96.65 24.99
N GLN A 5 -30.47 96.05 24.52
CA GLN A 5 -30.50 94.90 23.59
C GLN A 5 -30.02 95.34 22.17
N PRO A 6 -29.92 94.50 21.11
CA PRO A 6 -29.90 93.03 20.97
C PRO A 6 -28.78 92.49 20.01
N GLY A 7 -28.71 91.17 19.83
CA GLY A 7 -28.07 90.48 18.69
C GLY A 7 -28.09 88.98 18.99
N GLN A 8 -28.94 88.11 18.44
CA GLN A 8 -29.27 87.87 17.03
C GLN A 8 -28.02 87.86 16.14
N ASP A 9 -27.59 86.62 15.85
CA ASP A 9 -26.84 86.14 14.68
C ASP A 9 -25.61 85.32 15.08
N GLN A 10 -25.79 84.00 15.14
CA GLN A 10 -24.88 82.98 14.58
C GLN A 10 -25.46 81.56 14.73
N ASP A 11 -26.70 81.38 14.29
CA ASP A 11 -27.14 80.08 13.75
C ASP A 11 -26.58 79.97 12.33
N LEU A 12 -25.37 79.45 12.16
CA LEU A 12 -24.82 79.08 10.84
C LEU A 12 -23.54 78.28 11.05
N TYR A 13 -23.68 76.96 11.20
CA TYR A 13 -22.95 75.94 10.45
C TYR A 13 -23.64 74.59 10.70
N SER A 14 -24.89 74.49 10.25
CA SER A 14 -25.49 73.19 9.94
C SER A 14 -24.80 72.68 8.67
N TYR A 15 -23.93 71.69 8.83
CA TYR A 15 -23.43 70.86 7.72
C TYR A 15 -24.26 69.58 7.64
N ASP A 16 -25.59 69.73 7.63
CA ASP A 16 -26.54 68.67 7.25
C ASP A 16 -27.09 68.98 5.86
N SER A 17 -26.31 68.67 4.83
CA SER A 17 -26.85 68.34 3.50
C SER A 17 -25.73 67.79 2.64
N PHE A 18 -26.02 66.75 1.86
CA PHE A 18 -25.14 66.09 0.89
C PHE A 18 -24.19 65.01 1.45
N GLY A 19 -24.74 64.12 2.26
CA GLY A 19 -24.25 62.75 2.36
C GLY A 19 -25.41 61.81 2.03
N GLY A 20 -25.44 61.25 0.82
CA GLY A 20 -26.44 60.25 0.44
C GLY A 20 -26.53 59.18 1.53
N SER A 21 -27.76 58.82 1.91
CA SER A 21 -28.09 57.76 2.87
C SER A 21 -27.52 56.42 2.37
N LYS A 22 -26.22 56.23 2.55
CA LYS A 22 -25.62 54.91 2.64
C LYS A 22 -26.04 54.43 4.00
N LYS A 23 -27.10 53.61 4.02
CA LYS A 23 -27.48 52.76 5.14
C LYS A 23 -26.23 52.04 5.63
N GLN A 24 -25.54 52.64 6.61
CA GLN A 24 -24.24 52.18 7.08
C GLN A 24 -24.54 50.92 7.87
N SER A 25 -24.18 49.76 7.33
CA SER A 25 -24.43 48.48 7.97
C SER A 25 -23.82 48.52 9.36
N ASP A 26 -24.66 48.52 10.39
CA ASP A 26 -24.25 48.64 11.80
C ASP A 26 -23.32 47.51 12.29
N PHE A 27 -23.11 46.50 11.45
CA PHE A 27 -22.27 45.33 11.62
C PHE A 27 -21.04 45.39 10.71
N SER A 28 -19.91 45.81 11.25
CA SER A 28 -18.62 45.59 10.58
C SER A 28 -18.24 44.12 10.73
N PHE A 29 -18.33 43.35 9.64
CA PHE A 29 -17.97 41.91 9.60
C PHE A 29 -16.57 41.67 10.17
N LEU A 30 -15.60 42.55 9.85
CA LEU A 30 -14.24 42.49 10.38
C LEU A 30 -14.18 42.68 11.91
N TRP A 31 -15.02 43.54 12.48
CA TRP A 31 -15.09 43.70 13.95
C TRP A 31 -15.73 42.47 14.62
N TRP A 32 -16.66 41.80 13.93
CA TRP A 32 -17.21 40.53 14.37
C TRP A 32 -16.17 39.40 14.32
N CYS A 33 -15.38 39.32 13.25
CA CYS A 33 -14.25 38.38 13.12
C CYS A 33 -13.20 38.59 14.23
N ALA A 34 -12.92 39.84 14.60
CA ALA A 34 -12.02 40.18 15.70
C ALA A 34 -12.56 39.84 17.09
N GLY A 35 -13.81 39.37 17.22
CA GLY A 35 -14.44 39.07 18.50
C GLY A 35 -14.75 40.29 19.37
N ALA A 36 -14.77 41.50 18.79
CA ALA A 36 -14.95 42.75 19.51
C ALA A 36 -16.43 43.09 19.74
N HIS A 37 -16.76 43.67 20.92
CA HIS A 37 -18.11 44.15 21.22
C HIS A 37 -18.40 45.44 20.44
N GLN A 38 -19.16 45.31 19.33
CA GLN A 38 -19.38 46.37 18.34
C GLN A 38 -19.95 47.67 18.95
N SER A 39 -20.87 47.56 19.91
CA SER A 39 -21.49 48.72 20.57
C SER A 39 -20.53 49.49 21.49
N LEU A 40 -19.43 48.86 21.91
CA LEU A 40 -18.39 49.50 22.73
C LEU A 40 -17.35 50.18 21.83
N LEU A 41 -17.02 49.55 20.71
CA LEU A 41 -16.07 50.07 19.74
C LEU A 41 -16.58 51.32 19.02
N LYS A 42 -17.88 51.40 18.73
CA LYS A 42 -18.50 52.60 18.13
C LYS A 42 -18.25 53.88 18.94
N LYS A 43 -18.02 53.78 20.25
CA LYS A 43 -17.74 54.92 21.14
C LYS A 43 -16.30 55.44 21.07
N TYR A 44 -15.37 54.68 20.46
CA TYR A 44 -13.94 55.03 20.38
C TYR A 44 -13.41 54.89 18.94
N PRO A 45 -13.48 55.96 18.12
CA PRO A 45 -13.10 55.90 16.70
C PRO A 45 -11.61 55.56 16.48
N SER A 46 -10.74 55.91 17.44
CA SER A 46 -9.30 55.65 17.38
C SER A 46 -8.93 54.15 17.37
N GLU A 47 -9.81 53.27 17.87
CA GLU A 47 -9.55 51.82 17.96
C GLU A 47 -10.14 51.03 16.78
N HIS A 48 -10.92 51.66 15.89
CA HIS A 48 -11.60 50.98 14.78
C HIS A 48 -10.64 50.29 13.82
N SER A 49 -9.56 50.99 13.43
CA SER A 49 -8.55 50.48 12.49
C SER A 49 -7.81 49.27 13.06
N LYS A 50 -7.49 49.29 14.36
CA LYS A 50 -6.78 48.22 15.05
C LYS A 50 -7.57 46.92 15.11
N TYR A 51 -8.84 46.98 15.52
CA TYR A 51 -9.70 45.80 15.58
C TYR A 51 -10.14 45.33 14.18
N SER A 52 -10.25 46.23 13.20
CA SER A 52 -10.45 45.84 11.80
C SER A 52 -9.24 45.08 11.24
N GLY A 53 -8.02 45.51 11.58
CA GLY A 53 -6.78 44.80 11.23
C GLY A 53 -6.69 43.43 11.89
N LEU A 54 -7.00 43.32 13.19
CA LEU A 54 -7.06 42.04 13.89
C LEU A 54 -8.08 41.08 13.26
N GLY A 55 -9.27 41.57 12.93
CA GLY A 55 -10.29 40.77 12.25
C GLY A 55 -9.88 40.34 10.83
N GLY A 56 -9.16 41.20 10.11
CA GLY A 56 -8.60 40.89 8.80
C GLY A 56 -7.55 39.77 8.85
N VAL A 57 -6.67 39.78 9.84
CA VAL A 57 -5.69 38.70 10.03
C VAL A 57 -6.38 37.38 10.36
N VAL A 58 -7.37 37.38 11.26
CA VAL A 58 -8.16 36.18 11.60
C VAL A 58 -8.95 35.63 10.40
N LEU A 59 -9.45 36.51 9.52
CA LEU A 59 -10.12 36.08 8.29
C LEU A 59 -9.13 35.50 7.29
N ALA A 60 -7.93 36.09 7.16
CA ALA A 60 -6.89 35.58 6.29
C ALA A 60 -6.39 34.20 6.74
N THR A 61 -6.21 33.98 8.05
CA THR A 61 -5.83 32.66 8.61
C THR A 61 -6.93 31.63 8.36
N PHE A 62 -8.20 31.98 8.54
CA PHE A 62 -9.35 31.13 8.19
C PHE A 62 -9.31 30.66 6.73
N VAL A 63 -9.17 31.58 5.78
CA VAL A 63 -9.18 31.26 4.35
C VAL A 63 -7.99 30.37 3.99
N LEU A 64 -6.79 30.71 4.46
CA LEU A 64 -5.59 29.93 4.19
C LEU A 64 -5.67 28.52 4.78
N ALA A 65 -6.21 28.38 5.99
CA ALA A 65 -6.45 27.10 6.64
C ALA A 65 -7.48 26.24 5.88
N ALA A 66 -8.57 26.84 5.41
CA ALA A 66 -9.60 26.14 4.64
C ALA A 66 -9.04 25.63 3.29
N ILE A 67 -8.24 26.43 2.60
CA ILE A 67 -7.60 26.03 1.34
C ILE A 67 -6.56 24.93 1.57
N SER A 68 -5.71 25.08 2.58
CA SER A 68 -4.65 24.11 2.91
C SER A 68 -5.23 22.75 3.31
N SER A 69 -6.19 22.73 4.23
CA SER A 69 -6.88 21.49 4.65
C SER A 69 -7.72 20.88 3.54
N GLY A 70 -8.38 21.71 2.72
CA GLY A 70 -9.10 21.23 1.54
C GLY A 70 -8.19 20.50 0.55
N TYR A 71 -7.02 21.07 0.25
CA TYR A 71 -6.02 20.43 -0.62
C TYR A 71 -5.54 19.10 -0.05
N ALA A 72 -5.19 19.05 1.25
CA ALA A 72 -4.76 17.83 1.92
C ALA A 72 -5.82 16.71 1.84
N ILE A 73 -7.08 17.05 2.12
CA ILE A 73 -8.19 16.08 2.12
C ILE A 73 -8.54 15.63 0.70
N TYR A 74 -8.44 16.51 -0.30
CA TYR A 74 -8.58 16.13 -1.70
C TYR A 74 -7.52 15.10 -2.10
N SER A 75 -6.27 15.30 -1.66
CA SER A 75 -5.17 14.36 -1.94
C SER A 75 -5.39 12.98 -1.31
N ILE A 76 -6.12 12.90 -0.19
CA ILE A 76 -6.36 11.65 0.55
C ILE A 76 -7.61 10.91 0.03
N PHE A 77 -8.72 11.62 -0.17
CA PHE A 77 -10.02 11.01 -0.48
C PHE A 77 -10.42 11.10 -1.95
N GLY A 78 -9.81 11.99 -2.74
CA GLY A 78 -10.13 12.20 -4.16
C GLY A 78 -11.55 12.68 -4.44
N SER A 79 -12.33 13.03 -3.41
CA SER A 79 -13.74 13.41 -3.52
C SER A 79 -13.96 14.88 -3.19
N ILE A 80 -14.49 15.62 -4.16
CA ILE A 80 -14.76 17.06 -4.04
C ILE A 80 -15.73 17.37 -2.89
N GLY A 81 -16.69 16.48 -2.62
CA GLY A 81 -17.70 16.68 -1.58
C GLY A 81 -17.10 16.65 -0.17
N TRP A 82 -16.27 15.65 0.11
CA TRP A 82 -15.57 15.53 1.39
C TRP A 82 -14.55 16.65 1.58
N THR A 83 -13.86 17.05 0.50
CA THR A 83 -12.94 18.20 0.51
C THR A 83 -13.60 19.48 0.98
N ILE A 84 -14.76 19.84 0.43
CA ILE A 84 -15.46 21.07 0.78
C ILE A 84 -15.96 21.02 2.22
N PHE A 85 -16.57 19.89 2.62
CA PHE A 85 -17.11 19.72 3.96
C PHE A 85 -16.04 19.86 5.05
N PHE A 86 -14.95 19.11 4.92
CA PHE A 86 -13.89 19.15 5.92
C PHE A 86 -13.04 20.42 5.83
N GLY A 87 -12.79 20.97 4.63
CA GLY A 87 -12.06 22.23 4.49
C GLY A 87 -12.77 23.40 5.18
N ILE A 88 -14.09 23.51 5.01
CA ILE A 88 -14.90 24.52 5.71
C ILE A 88 -14.92 24.25 7.21
N THR A 89 -15.13 22.99 7.62
CA THR A 89 -15.16 22.62 9.05
C THR A 89 -13.85 22.95 9.75
N TRP A 90 -12.71 22.61 9.14
CA TRP A 90 -11.38 22.86 9.70
C TRP A 90 -11.04 24.34 9.72
N GLY A 91 -11.39 25.08 8.65
CA GLY A 91 -11.34 26.53 8.64
C GLY A 91 -12.14 27.12 9.82
N LEU A 92 -13.40 26.71 10.01
CA LEU A 92 -14.25 27.22 11.09
C LEU A 92 -13.68 26.94 12.48
N ILE A 93 -13.01 25.79 12.68
CA ILE A 93 -12.31 25.47 13.92
C ILE A 93 -11.17 26.47 14.18
N ILE A 94 -10.31 26.72 13.18
CA ILE A 94 -9.22 27.70 13.32
C ILE A 94 -9.76 29.11 13.53
N PHE A 95 -10.81 29.50 12.78
CA PHE A 95 -11.47 30.79 12.96
C PHE A 95 -12.03 30.97 14.38
N ASN A 96 -12.64 29.92 14.95
CA ASN A 96 -13.16 29.95 16.31
C ASN A 96 -12.04 30.05 17.36
N LEU A 97 -10.94 29.31 17.15
CA LEU A 97 -9.76 29.32 18.02
C LEU A 97 -9.06 30.68 18.01
N ASP A 98 -8.80 31.25 16.83
CA ASP A 98 -8.15 32.55 16.68
C ASP A 98 -9.02 33.67 17.28
N ARG A 99 -10.34 33.60 17.06
CA ARG A 99 -11.30 34.52 17.70
C ARG A 99 -11.27 34.40 19.22
N PHE A 100 -11.21 33.18 19.75
CA PHE A 100 -11.10 32.94 21.19
C PHE A 100 -9.81 33.54 21.76
N LEU A 101 -8.66 33.34 21.09
CA LEU A 101 -7.37 33.86 21.51
C LEU A 101 -7.36 35.40 21.54
N VAL A 102 -7.87 36.05 20.48
CA VAL A 102 -7.98 37.51 20.41
C VAL A 102 -8.91 38.06 21.50
N SER A 103 -10.02 37.37 21.78
CA SER A 103 -11.00 37.81 22.80
C SER A 103 -10.53 37.62 24.25
N THR A 104 -9.67 36.64 24.51
CA THR A 104 -9.20 36.29 25.87
C THR A 104 -7.92 37.00 26.28
N MET A 105 -7.26 37.73 25.37
CA MET A 105 -6.05 38.53 25.63
C MET A 105 -6.24 39.73 26.58
N ARG A 106 -7.35 39.83 27.32
CA ARG A 106 -7.66 40.96 28.22
C ARG A 106 -7.80 40.50 29.68
N LYS A 107 -6.65 40.38 30.36
CA LYS A 107 -6.42 40.35 31.84
C LYS A 107 -7.18 39.30 32.69
N TYR A 108 -6.47 38.61 33.60
CA TYR A 108 -6.54 38.81 35.07
C TYR A 108 -5.87 37.67 35.87
N GLY A 109 -4.84 38.00 36.66
CA GLY A 109 -4.78 37.69 38.11
C GLY A 109 -4.70 36.25 38.64
N VAL A 110 -4.42 35.22 37.86
CA VAL A 110 -4.28 33.84 38.38
C VAL A 110 -2.82 33.37 38.34
N SER A 111 -2.36 32.71 39.41
CA SER A 111 -1.02 32.12 39.49
C SER A 111 -0.76 31.17 38.31
N ARG A 112 0.36 31.36 37.59
CA ARG A 112 0.77 30.54 36.42
C ARG A 112 0.70 29.04 36.69
N ARG A 113 0.98 28.60 37.94
CA ARG A 113 0.92 27.19 38.33
C ARG A 113 -0.50 26.62 38.37
N LYS A 114 -1.48 27.39 38.86
CA LYS A 114 -2.89 26.93 38.97
C LYS A 114 -3.56 26.89 37.60
N GLN A 115 -3.21 27.84 36.72
CA GLN A 115 -3.64 27.83 35.32
C GLN A 115 -3.07 26.64 34.55
N LEU A 116 -1.79 26.30 34.77
CA LEU A 116 -1.17 25.14 34.14
C LEU A 116 -1.84 23.83 34.59
N TRP A 117 -2.02 23.62 35.90
CA TRP A 117 -2.66 22.42 36.43
C TRP A 117 -4.09 22.19 35.95
N MET A 118 -4.86 23.26 35.74
CA MET A 118 -6.22 23.17 35.19
C MET A 118 -6.24 22.89 33.67
N THR A 119 -5.17 23.25 32.96
CA THR A 119 -5.04 23.07 31.50
C THR A 119 -4.47 21.69 31.13
N VAL A 120 -3.67 21.07 32.00
CA VAL A 120 -3.03 19.77 31.76
C VAL A 120 -4.01 18.66 31.37
N PRO A 121 -5.13 18.41 32.08
CA PRO A 121 -6.08 17.36 31.70
C PRO A 121 -6.67 17.56 30.31
N ARG A 122 -6.89 18.82 29.92
CA ARG A 122 -7.39 19.19 28.58
C ARG A 122 -6.34 18.95 27.50
N MET A 123 -5.06 19.21 27.79
CA MET A 123 -3.95 18.91 26.88
C MET A 123 -3.79 17.39 26.69
N VAL A 124 -3.90 16.60 27.76
CA VAL A 124 -3.86 15.13 27.69
C VAL A 124 -5.02 14.59 26.86
N LEU A 125 -6.24 15.09 27.08
CA LEU A 125 -7.41 14.69 26.29
C LEU A 125 -7.26 15.05 24.81
N ALA A 126 -6.76 16.27 24.51
CA ALA A 126 -6.48 16.69 23.14
C ALA A 126 -5.42 15.81 22.47
N LEU A 127 -4.36 15.42 23.20
CA LEU A 127 -3.34 14.49 22.71
C LEU A 127 -3.92 13.10 22.41
N LEU A 128 -4.77 12.57 23.30
CA LEU A 128 -5.43 11.28 23.09
C LEU A 128 -6.35 11.30 21.87
N ILE A 129 -7.11 12.37 21.68
CA ILE A 129 -7.97 12.54 20.51
C ILE A 129 -7.12 12.66 19.25
N GLY A 130 -6.04 13.45 19.29
CA GLY A 130 -5.09 13.61 18.20
C GLY A 130 -4.47 12.27 17.78
N LEU A 131 -3.97 11.49 18.73
CA LEU A 131 -3.41 10.16 18.49
C LEU A 131 -4.45 9.19 17.91
N THR A 132 -5.67 9.20 18.46
CA THR A 132 -6.75 8.31 18.03
C THR A 132 -7.21 8.62 16.60
N ILE A 133 -7.26 9.89 16.23
CA ILE A 133 -7.64 10.33 14.87
C ILE A 133 -6.47 10.19 13.89
N SER A 134 -5.23 10.35 14.34
CA SER A 134 -4.03 10.27 13.50
C SER A 134 -3.87 8.89 12.86
N ARG A 135 -4.06 7.81 13.62
CA ARG A 135 -3.85 6.44 13.14
C ARG A 135 -4.66 6.02 11.90
N PRO A 136 -6.00 6.23 11.85
CA PRO A 136 -6.75 5.91 10.63
C PRO A 136 -6.38 6.83 9.46
N LEU A 137 -5.98 8.08 9.73
CA LEU A 137 -5.57 9.03 8.70
C LEU A 137 -4.22 8.63 8.10
N GLU A 138 -3.27 8.22 8.93
CA GLU A 138 -1.95 7.71 8.55
C GLU A 138 -2.07 6.50 7.62
N LEU A 139 -2.87 5.49 8.02
CA LEU A 139 -3.15 4.32 7.18
C LEU A 139 -3.79 4.70 5.83
N LYS A 140 -4.55 5.79 5.79
CA LYS A 140 -5.21 6.26 4.57
C LYS A 140 -4.30 7.08 3.68
N ILE A 141 -3.43 7.91 4.26
CA ILE A 141 -2.41 8.69 3.55
C ILE A 141 -1.42 7.74 2.87
N PHE A 142 -0.98 6.70 3.57
CA PHE A 142 0.00 5.72 3.09
C PHE A 142 -0.63 4.48 2.45
N GLU A 143 -1.92 4.50 2.08
CA GLU A 143 -2.61 3.30 1.59
C GLU A 143 -1.89 2.66 0.39
N LYS A 144 -1.38 3.49 -0.53
CA LYS A 144 -0.67 3.02 -1.72
C LYS A 144 0.67 2.38 -1.38
N GLU A 145 1.45 3.03 -0.51
CA GLU A 145 2.75 2.55 -0.07
C GLU A 145 2.60 1.25 0.74
N ILE A 146 1.59 1.20 1.61
CA ILE A 146 1.22 0.01 2.39
C ILE A 146 0.84 -1.14 1.46
N ASP A 147 -0.02 -0.92 0.47
CA ASP A 147 -0.45 -1.99 -0.44
C ASP A 147 0.73 -2.57 -1.22
N VAL A 148 1.68 -1.75 -1.68
CA VAL A 148 2.92 -2.22 -2.32
C VAL A 148 3.76 -3.05 -1.34
N LYS A 149 3.96 -2.57 -0.11
CA LYS A 149 4.73 -3.30 0.90
C LYS A 149 4.06 -4.61 1.33
N VAL A 150 2.73 -4.64 1.40
CA VAL A 150 1.96 -5.86 1.67
C VAL A 150 2.22 -6.90 0.57
N VAL A 151 2.19 -6.51 -0.70
CA VAL A 151 2.48 -7.41 -1.82
C VAL A 151 3.92 -7.94 -1.75
N GLU A 152 4.89 -7.06 -1.46
CA GLU A 152 6.29 -7.46 -1.27
C GLU A 152 6.45 -8.46 -0.12
N ASN A 153 5.88 -8.17 1.04
CA ASN A 153 5.91 -9.03 2.23
C ASN A 153 5.27 -10.39 1.95
N ILE A 154 4.16 -10.42 1.21
CA ILE A 154 3.50 -11.65 0.78
C ILE A 154 4.41 -12.43 -0.16
N HIS A 155 5.01 -11.77 -1.15
CA HIS A 155 5.91 -12.42 -2.09
C HIS A 155 7.11 -13.05 -1.37
N HIS A 156 7.70 -12.34 -0.41
CA HIS A 156 8.78 -12.88 0.41
C HIS A 156 8.33 -14.10 1.24
N LYS A 157 7.15 -14.05 1.86
CA LYS A 157 6.56 -15.21 2.57
C LYS A 157 6.32 -16.39 1.62
N MET A 158 5.85 -16.14 0.40
CA MET A 158 5.66 -17.16 -0.64
C MET A 158 6.98 -17.81 -1.04
N GLN A 159 8.04 -17.02 -1.28
CA GLN A 159 9.37 -17.56 -1.61
C GLN A 159 9.91 -18.46 -0.48
N LEU A 160 9.76 -18.04 0.78
CA LEU A 160 10.15 -18.84 1.93
C LEU A 160 9.35 -20.15 1.97
N ASN A 161 8.03 -20.08 1.80
CA ASN A 161 7.18 -21.27 1.78
C ASN A 161 7.52 -22.22 0.63
N ASP A 162 7.77 -21.69 -0.57
CA ASP A 162 8.21 -22.48 -1.73
C ASP A 162 9.55 -23.18 -1.45
N SER A 163 10.48 -22.50 -0.80
CA SER A 163 11.76 -23.09 -0.40
C SER A 163 11.60 -24.23 0.62
N LEU A 164 10.66 -24.10 1.56
CA LEU A 164 10.36 -25.12 2.57
C LEU A 164 9.70 -26.35 1.92
N ILE A 165 8.72 -26.13 1.04
CA ILE A 165 8.07 -27.22 0.29
C ILE A 165 9.09 -27.92 -0.62
N ALA A 166 9.98 -27.17 -1.27
CA ALA A 166 11.04 -27.73 -2.08
C ALA A 166 12.02 -28.56 -1.24
N ALA A 167 12.43 -28.07 -0.07
CA ALA A 167 13.32 -28.79 0.83
C ALA A 167 12.69 -30.07 1.39
N GLU A 168 11.40 -30.03 1.77
CA GLU A 168 10.63 -31.19 2.23
C GLU A 168 10.61 -32.30 1.17
N ASN A 169 10.42 -31.93 -0.10
CA ASN A 169 10.24 -32.89 -1.21
C ASN A 169 11.54 -33.21 -1.97
N ALA A 170 12.64 -32.51 -1.70
CA ALA A 170 13.89 -32.64 -2.44
C ALA A 170 14.45 -34.06 -2.38
N SER A 171 14.45 -34.68 -1.19
CA SER A 171 14.99 -36.04 -1.00
C SER A 171 14.17 -37.08 -1.75
N LEU A 172 12.84 -37.02 -1.64
CA LEU A 172 11.92 -37.93 -2.34
C LEU A 172 12.05 -37.80 -3.86
N LEU A 173 12.03 -36.56 -4.39
CA LEU A 173 12.18 -36.34 -5.82
C LEU A 173 13.56 -36.78 -6.34
N ALA A 174 14.62 -36.57 -5.56
CA ALA A 174 15.98 -37.00 -5.90
C ALA A 174 16.08 -38.54 -5.97
N THR A 175 15.57 -39.26 -4.97
CA THR A 175 15.62 -40.74 -4.97
C THR A 175 14.79 -41.33 -6.10
N THR A 176 13.54 -40.90 -6.26
CA THR A 176 12.65 -41.38 -7.33
C THR A 176 13.19 -41.05 -8.72
N SER A 177 13.78 -39.86 -8.92
CA SER A 177 14.39 -39.49 -10.21
C SER A 177 15.67 -40.26 -10.50
N ALA A 178 16.50 -40.54 -9.49
CA ALA A 178 17.70 -41.38 -9.63
C ALA A 178 17.34 -42.83 -9.97
N GLU A 179 16.33 -43.41 -9.31
CA GLU A 179 15.80 -44.73 -9.63
C GLU A 179 15.29 -44.79 -11.08
N ARG A 180 14.47 -43.80 -11.48
CA ARG A 180 13.98 -43.69 -12.85
C ARG A 180 15.13 -43.60 -13.86
N ALA A 181 16.14 -42.78 -13.59
CA ALA A 181 17.30 -42.64 -14.46
C ALA A 181 18.05 -43.97 -14.62
N SER A 182 18.21 -44.74 -13.54
CA SER A 182 18.84 -46.07 -13.59
C SER A 182 18.06 -47.06 -14.47
N LEU A 183 16.73 -47.03 -14.41
CA LEU A 183 15.85 -47.89 -15.22
C LEU A 183 15.90 -47.51 -16.70
N VAL A 184 15.90 -46.20 -17.00
CA VAL A 184 16.03 -45.69 -18.37
C VAL A 184 17.39 -46.08 -18.95
N GLN A 185 18.47 -45.95 -18.18
CA GLN A 185 19.81 -46.38 -18.61
C GLN A 185 19.85 -47.88 -18.91
N ARG A 186 19.23 -48.71 -18.06
CA ARG A 186 19.14 -50.16 -18.31
C ARG A 186 18.37 -50.46 -19.60
N LYS A 187 17.23 -49.79 -19.82
CA LYS A 187 16.43 -49.94 -21.04
C LYS A 187 17.25 -49.58 -22.28
N LEU A 188 17.93 -48.43 -22.27
CA LEU A 188 18.76 -47.96 -23.38
C LEU A 188 19.93 -48.92 -23.67
N ALA A 189 20.57 -49.49 -22.65
CA ALA A 189 21.64 -50.47 -22.83
C ALA A 189 21.15 -51.75 -23.53
N VAL A 190 19.94 -52.21 -23.20
CA VAL A 190 19.30 -53.37 -23.86
C VAL A 190 18.94 -53.02 -25.32
N GLU A 191 18.35 -51.84 -25.55
CA GLU A 191 18.01 -51.36 -26.89
C GLU A 191 19.25 -51.21 -27.78
N ASP A 192 20.35 -50.67 -27.24
CA ASP A 192 21.62 -50.54 -27.96
C ASP A 192 22.21 -51.91 -28.31
N THR A 193 22.18 -52.86 -27.37
CA THR A 193 22.63 -54.24 -27.64
C THR A 193 21.83 -54.86 -28.79
N LEU A 194 20.50 -54.71 -28.79
CA LEU A 194 19.64 -55.20 -29.88
C LEU A 194 19.93 -54.49 -31.21
N HIS A 195 20.17 -53.18 -31.16
CA HIS A 195 20.50 -52.38 -32.33
C HIS A 195 21.86 -52.79 -32.93
N GLN A 196 22.88 -53.00 -32.10
CA GLN A 196 24.19 -53.51 -32.52
C GLN A 196 24.07 -54.88 -33.19
N LEU A 197 23.32 -55.82 -32.60
CA LEU A 197 23.05 -57.13 -33.19
C LEU A 197 22.31 -57.03 -34.53
N SER A 198 21.29 -56.16 -34.59
CA SER A 198 20.54 -55.89 -35.82
C SER A 198 21.46 -55.35 -36.92
N GLN A 199 22.31 -54.36 -36.60
CA GLN A 199 23.26 -53.80 -37.55
C GLN A 199 24.29 -54.83 -38.01
N ALA A 200 24.79 -55.68 -37.11
CA ALA A 200 25.74 -56.74 -37.45
C ALA A 200 25.14 -57.77 -38.41
N TYR A 201 23.84 -58.08 -38.26
CA TYR A 201 23.09 -58.92 -39.19
C TYR A 201 22.89 -58.23 -40.55
N VAL A 202 22.42 -56.98 -40.57
CA VAL A 202 22.17 -56.23 -41.81
C VAL A 202 23.46 -56.04 -42.62
N ARG A 203 24.56 -55.66 -41.98
CA ARG A 203 25.86 -55.52 -42.66
C ARG A 203 26.35 -56.83 -43.28
N GLU A 204 26.11 -57.96 -42.62
CA GLU A 204 26.44 -59.28 -43.17
C GLU A 204 25.58 -59.61 -44.40
N ALA A 205 24.27 -59.34 -44.32
CA ALA A 205 23.35 -59.55 -45.44
C ALA A 205 23.69 -58.67 -46.67
N ASP A 206 24.08 -57.42 -46.44
CA ASP A 206 24.45 -56.44 -47.47
C ASP A 206 25.86 -56.67 -48.06
N GLY A 207 26.65 -57.60 -47.48
CA GLY A 207 28.02 -57.89 -47.88
C GLY A 207 29.03 -56.82 -47.48
N THR A 208 28.68 -55.89 -46.59
CA THR A 208 29.60 -54.89 -45.99
C THR A 208 30.22 -55.39 -44.69
N GLY A 209 29.80 -56.57 -44.23
CA GLY A 209 30.31 -57.27 -43.06
C GLY A 209 31.60 -58.04 -43.31
N GLY A 210 31.98 -58.88 -42.35
CA GLY A 210 33.27 -59.57 -42.32
C GLY A 210 33.44 -60.65 -43.40
N SER A 211 32.35 -61.27 -43.89
CA SER A 211 32.43 -62.26 -44.97
C SER A 211 32.54 -61.66 -46.36
N MET A 212 32.20 -60.37 -46.55
CA MET A 212 32.13 -59.70 -47.86
C MET A 212 31.22 -60.40 -48.91
N SER A 213 30.41 -61.37 -48.49
CA SER A 213 29.45 -62.09 -49.33
C SER A 213 28.07 -61.46 -49.19
N ARG A 214 27.37 -61.23 -50.31
CA ARG A 214 25.98 -60.72 -50.30
C ARG A 214 24.98 -61.87 -50.20
N GLY A 215 23.96 -61.70 -49.38
CA GLY A 215 22.81 -62.61 -49.32
C GLY A 215 22.70 -63.43 -48.02
N ILE A 216 21.74 -64.36 -48.03
CA ILE A 216 21.35 -65.14 -46.85
C ILE A 216 22.13 -66.46 -46.84
N GLU A 217 23.43 -66.36 -46.56
CA GLU A 217 24.33 -67.50 -46.37
C GLU A 217 24.29 -68.05 -44.93
N ASN A 218 25.09 -69.08 -44.63
CA ASN A 218 25.12 -69.73 -43.31
C ASN A 218 25.47 -68.75 -42.17
N LEU A 219 26.43 -67.83 -42.38
CA LEU A 219 26.81 -66.84 -41.37
C LEU A 219 25.71 -65.80 -41.14
N THR A 220 25.07 -65.32 -42.22
CA THR A 220 23.93 -64.40 -42.15
C THR A 220 22.77 -65.02 -41.36
N ARG A 221 22.46 -66.30 -41.60
CA ARG A 221 21.44 -67.05 -40.82
C ARG A 221 21.82 -67.20 -39.36
N LEU A 222 23.09 -67.48 -39.05
CA LEU A 222 23.57 -67.55 -37.68
C LEU A 222 23.33 -66.22 -36.94
N LYS A 223 23.74 -65.09 -37.54
CA LYS A 223 23.56 -63.75 -36.97
C LYS A 223 22.08 -63.37 -36.84
N MET A 224 21.25 -63.73 -37.82
CA MET A 224 19.80 -63.54 -37.76
C MET A 224 19.18 -64.31 -36.59
N ASN A 225 19.57 -65.57 -36.38
CA ASN A 225 19.09 -66.39 -35.28
C ASN A 225 19.54 -65.83 -33.92
N VAL A 226 20.78 -65.37 -33.80
CA VAL A 226 21.29 -64.72 -32.58
C VAL A 226 20.50 -63.45 -32.26
N TYR A 227 20.22 -62.61 -33.26
CA TYR A 227 19.37 -61.43 -33.07
C TYR A 227 17.94 -61.80 -32.64
N ASN A 228 17.32 -62.78 -33.29
CA ASN A 228 15.96 -63.21 -32.97
C ASN A 228 15.86 -63.82 -31.55
N ASP A 229 16.82 -64.64 -31.15
CA ASP A 229 16.90 -65.20 -29.79
C ASP A 229 17.11 -64.10 -28.75
N ALA A 230 18.04 -63.17 -28.99
CA ALA A 230 18.28 -62.03 -28.12
C ALA A 230 17.01 -61.17 -27.97
N ARG A 231 16.31 -60.89 -29.07
CA ARG A 231 15.05 -60.13 -29.05
C ARG A 231 14.00 -60.83 -28.19
N LEU A 232 13.78 -62.13 -28.38
CA LEU A 232 12.82 -62.91 -27.59
C LEU A 232 13.18 -62.92 -26.09
N ARG A 233 14.47 -63.03 -25.78
CA ARG A 233 14.97 -63.05 -24.40
C ARG A 233 14.81 -61.71 -23.68
N TYR A 234 15.08 -60.59 -24.37
CA TYR A 234 14.98 -59.25 -23.80
C TYR A 234 13.57 -58.65 -23.84
N GLN A 235 12.67 -59.18 -24.67
CA GLN A 235 11.28 -58.72 -24.78
C GLN A 235 10.56 -58.59 -23.41
N PRO A 236 10.52 -59.61 -22.53
CA PRO A 236 9.87 -59.49 -21.22
C PRO A 236 10.59 -58.49 -20.29
N GLU A 237 11.92 -58.38 -20.39
CA GLU A 237 12.69 -57.41 -19.61
C GLU A 237 12.31 -55.98 -20.01
N LEU A 238 12.25 -55.68 -21.31
CA LEU A 238 11.86 -54.35 -21.82
C LEU A 238 10.44 -53.95 -21.40
N LEU A 239 9.50 -54.88 -21.42
CA LEU A 239 8.13 -54.65 -20.91
C LEU A 239 8.16 -54.33 -19.41
N SER A 240 8.87 -55.13 -18.61
CA SER A 240 8.99 -54.90 -17.17
C SER A 240 9.67 -53.56 -16.83
N LEU A 241 10.67 -53.14 -17.61
CA LEU A 241 11.34 -51.86 -17.46
C LEU A 241 10.40 -50.71 -17.82
N ALA A 242 9.63 -50.83 -18.90
CA ALA A 242 8.63 -49.85 -19.29
C ALA A 242 7.57 -49.64 -18.20
N ASP A 243 7.05 -50.72 -17.61
CA ASP A 243 6.09 -50.65 -16.52
C ASP A 243 6.67 -49.99 -15.27
N ARG A 244 7.93 -50.32 -14.91
CA ARG A 244 8.61 -49.70 -13.77
C ARG A 244 8.88 -48.21 -14.01
N ILE A 245 9.28 -47.82 -15.21
CA ILE A 245 9.46 -46.42 -15.58
C ILE A 245 8.13 -45.68 -15.48
N ALA A 246 7.04 -46.24 -16.02
CA ALA A 246 5.71 -45.64 -15.96
C ALA A 246 5.23 -45.45 -14.49
N LYS A 247 5.51 -46.43 -13.62
CA LYS A 247 5.24 -46.30 -12.17
C LYS A 247 6.03 -45.13 -11.57
N GLN A 248 7.33 -45.04 -11.82
CA GLN A 248 8.15 -43.93 -11.30
C GLN A 248 7.71 -42.57 -11.86
N ASP A 249 7.35 -42.50 -13.14
CA ASP A 249 6.83 -41.28 -13.76
C ASP A 249 5.50 -40.85 -13.12
N SER A 250 4.62 -41.81 -12.81
CA SER A 250 3.36 -41.51 -12.09
C SER A 250 3.60 -40.99 -10.66
N LEU A 251 4.58 -41.55 -9.94
CA LEU A 251 4.96 -41.11 -8.58
C LEU A 251 5.54 -39.69 -8.61
N LEU A 252 6.43 -39.40 -9.56
CA LEU A 252 6.97 -38.05 -9.76
C LEU A 252 5.86 -37.06 -10.12
N ALA A 253 4.93 -37.44 -10.98
CA ALA A 253 3.80 -36.61 -11.36
C ALA A 253 2.89 -36.31 -10.16
N SER A 254 2.54 -37.32 -9.35
CA SER A 254 1.72 -37.11 -8.16
C SER A 254 2.43 -36.27 -7.10
N ALA A 255 3.73 -36.47 -6.88
CA ALA A 255 4.51 -35.68 -5.92
C ALA A 255 4.58 -34.21 -6.35
N ARG A 256 4.84 -33.93 -7.63
CA ARG A 256 4.84 -32.57 -8.18
C ARG A 256 3.46 -31.92 -8.13
N ALA A 257 2.40 -32.68 -8.43
CA ALA A 257 1.03 -32.18 -8.33
C ALA A 257 0.68 -31.81 -6.88
N GLY A 258 1.11 -32.61 -5.89
CA GLY A 258 0.92 -32.30 -4.48
C GLY A 258 1.66 -31.03 -4.04
N VAL A 259 2.90 -30.84 -4.51
CA VAL A 259 3.68 -29.61 -4.29
C VAL A 259 2.97 -28.39 -4.88
N GLU A 260 2.51 -28.50 -6.13
CA GLU A 260 1.79 -27.44 -6.83
C GLU A 260 0.47 -27.09 -6.14
N GLN A 261 -0.26 -28.09 -5.63
CA GLN A 261 -1.49 -27.88 -4.89
C GLN A 261 -1.23 -27.15 -3.57
N LYS A 262 -0.24 -27.58 -2.78
CA LYS A 262 0.18 -26.86 -1.56
C LYS A 262 0.55 -25.40 -1.84
N ARG A 263 1.24 -25.14 -2.97
CA ARG A 263 1.59 -23.77 -3.38
C ARG A 263 0.34 -22.93 -3.66
N LYS A 264 -0.61 -23.45 -4.44
CA LYS A 264 -1.86 -22.74 -4.76
C LYS A 264 -2.72 -22.48 -3.51
N GLU A 265 -2.82 -23.45 -2.62
CA GLU A 265 -3.55 -23.30 -1.36
C GLU A 265 -2.90 -22.22 -0.48
N TYR A 266 -1.56 -22.21 -0.39
CA TYR A 266 -0.85 -21.16 0.31
C TYR A 266 -1.06 -19.79 -0.33
N GLU A 267 -0.94 -19.68 -1.66
CA GLU A 267 -1.15 -18.44 -2.40
C GLU A 267 -2.55 -17.87 -2.16
N GLN A 268 -3.58 -18.71 -2.28
CA GLN A 268 -4.97 -18.32 -2.00
C GLN A 268 -5.16 -17.86 -0.56
N SER A 269 -4.59 -18.59 0.42
CA SER A 269 -4.68 -18.21 1.83
C SER A 269 -3.91 -16.93 2.14
N ALA A 270 -2.74 -16.71 1.52
CA ALA A 270 -1.93 -15.52 1.71
C ALA A 270 -2.64 -14.26 1.18
N ILE A 271 -3.31 -14.38 0.04
CA ILE A 271 -4.11 -13.28 -0.54
C ILE A 271 -5.40 -13.06 0.26
N ALA A 272 -6.10 -14.13 0.67
CA ALA A 272 -7.35 -14.01 1.42
C ALA A 272 -7.16 -13.42 2.83
N ASN A 273 -6.00 -13.66 3.45
CA ASN A 273 -5.69 -13.18 4.79
C ASN A 273 -5.10 -11.75 4.82
N VAL A 274 -5.10 -11.03 3.69
CA VAL A 274 -4.73 -9.61 3.66
C VAL A 274 -5.78 -8.76 4.37
N GLY A 275 -5.59 -8.61 5.68
CA GLY A 275 -6.45 -7.83 6.55
C GLY A 275 -5.77 -6.62 7.17
N PHE A 276 -6.44 -6.02 8.15
CA PHE A 276 -5.94 -4.87 8.90
C PHE A 276 -4.56 -5.09 9.52
N LEU A 277 -4.31 -6.29 10.06
CA LEU A 277 -3.05 -6.60 10.75
C LEU A 277 -1.85 -6.62 9.80
N GLU A 278 -2.00 -7.17 8.59
CA GLU A 278 -0.92 -7.15 7.58
C GLU A 278 -0.66 -5.74 7.06
N ARG A 279 -1.70 -4.91 6.90
CA ARG A 279 -1.55 -3.49 6.55
C ARG A 279 -0.83 -2.70 7.65
N ASN A 280 -1.16 -2.96 8.92
CA ASN A 280 -0.51 -2.32 10.06
C ASN A 280 0.96 -2.78 10.17
N LYS A 281 1.23 -4.07 9.99
CA LYS A 281 2.59 -4.59 9.92
C LYS A 281 3.39 -3.95 8.79
N ALA A 282 2.82 -3.87 7.58
CA ALA A 282 3.47 -3.23 6.45
C ALA A 282 3.75 -1.73 6.69
N LEU A 283 2.84 -1.00 7.35
CA LEU A 283 3.09 0.37 7.79
C LEU A 283 4.25 0.47 8.80
N SER A 284 4.32 -0.46 9.76
CA SER A 284 5.43 -0.52 10.71
C SER A 284 6.77 -0.84 10.03
N ASP A 285 6.77 -1.76 9.06
CA ASP A 285 7.95 -2.10 8.27
C ASP A 285 8.41 -0.89 7.44
N LEU A 286 7.48 -0.20 6.76
CA LEU A 286 7.75 1.04 6.03
C LEU A 286 8.31 2.15 6.92
N SER A 287 7.74 2.34 8.12
CA SER A 287 8.23 3.32 9.09
C SER A 287 9.67 3.01 9.55
N SER A 288 10.06 1.73 9.59
CA SER A 288 11.43 1.33 9.96
C SER A 288 12.45 1.49 8.82
N GLU A 289 12.01 1.37 7.57
CA GLU A 289 12.87 1.47 6.37
C GLU A 289 13.00 2.93 5.88
N GLU A 290 11.90 3.68 5.90
CA GLU A 290 11.81 5.04 5.37
C GLU A 290 11.67 6.08 6.49
N SER A 291 12.73 6.85 6.71
CA SER A 291 12.73 7.94 7.71
C SER A 291 11.63 8.97 7.48
N SER A 292 11.21 9.19 6.23
CA SER A 292 10.12 10.11 5.86
C SER A 292 8.76 9.64 6.38
N VAL A 293 8.49 8.34 6.30
CA VAL A 293 7.28 7.71 6.85
C VAL A 293 7.33 7.71 8.37
N PHE A 294 8.50 7.44 8.98
CA PHE A 294 8.70 7.54 10.42
C PHE A 294 8.30 8.91 10.98
N TRP A 295 8.82 9.99 10.41
CA TRP A 295 8.52 11.35 10.88
C TRP A 295 7.08 11.78 10.63
N ALA A 296 6.43 11.21 9.61
CA ALA A 296 5.01 11.44 9.34
C ALA A 296 4.08 10.61 10.27
N SER A 297 4.58 9.51 10.83
CA SER A 297 3.86 8.60 11.73
C SER A 297 3.98 8.93 13.24
N LEU A 298 4.84 9.90 13.59
CA LEU A 298 5.17 10.29 14.97
C LEU A 298 4.07 11.15 15.63
#